data_AF-A0A973I4A4-F1
#
_entry.id   AF-A0A973I4A4-F1
#
_cell.length_a   1.000
_cell.length_b   1.000
_cell.length_c   1.000
_cell.angle_alpha   90.00
_cell.angle_beta   90.00
_cell.angle_gamma   90.00
#
_symmetry.space_group_name_H-M   'P 1'
#
loop_
_entity.id
_entity.type
_entity.pdbx_description
1 polymer ?
#
loop_
_entity_poly.entity_id
_entity_poly.type
_entity_poly.pdbx_seq_one_letter_code
_entity_poly.pdbx_strand_id
1 'polypeptide(L)' 'MTNERYEELSLNEDLKLTEEEIKEGWLFCCDWDYMLIKKGSPEFQCCPCHNNKEL' A
#
# COMPACT_ATOMS: atom_id res chain seq x y z
N MET A 1 -8.04 -0.48 -7.98
CA MET A 1 -8.46 0.17 -6.71
C MET A 1 -9.46 1.29 -6.96
N THR A 2 -10.61 1.31 -6.27
CA THR A 2 -11.58 2.44 -6.26
C THR A 2 -11.38 3.31 -5.02
N ASN A 3 -11.93 4.54 -5.00
CA ASN A 3 -11.82 5.44 -3.84
C ASN A 3 -12.49 4.85 -2.58
N GLU A 4 -13.69 4.28 -2.73
CA GLU A 4 -14.41 3.64 -1.61
C GLU A 4 -13.59 2.52 -1.00
N ARG A 5 -12.96 1.69 -1.84
CA ARG A 5 -12.10 0.60 -1.41
C ARG A 5 -10.85 1.08 -0.68
N TYR A 6 -10.26 2.18 -1.15
CA TYR A 6 -9.12 2.82 -0.48
C TYR A 6 -9.51 3.33 0.91
N GLU A 7 -10.67 3.98 1.05
CA GLU A 7 -11.16 4.46 2.35
C GLU A 7 -11.44 3.31 3.31
N GLU A 8 -12.07 2.23 2.84
CA GLU A 8 -12.29 1.02 3.66
C GLU A 8 -10.98 0.43 4.19
N LEU A 9 -9.98 0.27 3.32
CA LEU A 9 -8.67 -0.26 3.68
C LEU A 9 -7.88 0.68 4.60
N SER A 10 -8.09 2.00 4.48
CA SER A 10 -7.42 2.99 5.33
C SER A 10 -8.06 3.14 6.71
N LEU A 11 -9.33 2.79 6.86
CA LEU A 11 -10.08 2.88 8.12
C LEU A 11 -10.09 1.56 8.91
N ASN A 12 -9.81 0.44 8.26
CA ASN A 12 -9.91 -0.90 8.84
C ASN A 12 -8.61 -1.69 8.67
N GLU A 13 -7.84 -1.74 9.74
CA GLU A 13 -6.54 -2.43 9.83
C GLU A 13 -6.62 -3.96 9.66
N ASP A 14 -7.80 -4.57 9.85
CA ASP A 14 -8.01 -6.00 9.61
C ASP A 14 -8.22 -6.34 8.12
N LEU A 15 -8.51 -5.34 7.28
CA LEU A 15 -8.72 -5.57 5.85
C LEU A 15 -7.41 -5.76 5.11
N LYS A 16 -7.36 -6.80 4.29
CA LYS A 16 -6.21 -7.13 3.45
C LYS A 16 -6.47 -6.75 2.01
N LEU A 17 -5.39 -6.37 1.33
CA LEU A 17 -5.39 -6.23 -0.13
C LEU A 17 -5.65 -7.58 -0.79
N THR A 18 -6.44 -7.54 -1.85
CA THR A 18 -6.63 -8.66 -2.76
C THR A 18 -5.39 -8.87 -3.62
N GLU A 19 -5.24 -10.07 -4.20
CA GLU A 19 -4.13 -10.37 -5.10
C GLU A 19 -4.09 -9.44 -6.32
N GLU A 20 -5.25 -8.97 -6.79
CA GLU A 20 -5.36 -8.03 -7.91
C GLU A 20 -4.80 -6.65 -7.51
N GLU A 21 -5.16 -6.14 -6.34
CA GLU A 21 -4.66 -4.86 -5.83
C GLU A 21 -3.14 -4.91 -5.59
N ILE A 22 -2.64 -6.04 -5.08
CA ILE A 22 -1.20 -6.27 -4.92
C ILE A 22 -0.49 -6.30 -6.29
N LYS A 23 -1.09 -6.94 -7.31
CA LYS A 23 -0.58 -6.96 -8.69
C LYS A 23 -0.61 -5.57 -9.34
N GLU A 24 -1.61 -4.75 -9.03
CA GLU A 24 -1.66 -3.33 -9.41
C GLU A 24 -0.59 -2.48 -8.71
N GLY A 25 0.10 -3.05 -7.72
CA GLY A 25 1.20 -2.42 -6.99
C GLY A 25 0.78 -1.79 -5.66
N TRP A 26 -0.42 -2.03 -5.14
CA TRP A 26 -0.79 -1.56 -3.81
C TRP A 26 -0.12 -2.38 -2.72
N LEU A 27 0.28 -1.72 -1.64
CA LEU A 27 0.82 -2.34 -0.44
C LEU A 27 0.49 -1.51 0.80
N PHE A 28 0.47 -2.17 1.95
CA PHE A 28 0.53 -1.49 3.25
C PHE A 28 1.99 -1.38 3.70
N CYS A 29 2.41 -0.16 4.03
CA CYS A 29 3.77 0.14 4.42
C CYS A 29 3.94 0.05 5.94
N CYS A 30 4.67 -0.95 6.43
CA CYS A 30 4.90 -1.11 7.87
C CYS A 30 5.73 0.04 8.48
N ASP A 31 6.62 0.67 7.71
CA ASP A 31 7.39 1.84 8.15
C ASP A 31 6.56 3.11 8.27
N TRP A 32 5.41 3.18 7.57
CA TRP A 32 4.50 4.33 7.58
C TRP A 32 3.20 3.99 8.29
N ASP A 33 3.27 3.27 9.42
CA ASP A 33 2.09 2.96 10.25
C ASP A 33 1.00 2.17 9.48
N TYR A 34 1.42 1.21 8.66
CA TYR A 34 0.52 0.45 7.76
C TYR A 34 -0.27 1.34 6.79
N MET A 35 0.24 2.51 6.44
CA MET A 35 -0.39 3.37 5.44
C MET A 35 -0.44 2.67 4.08
N LEU A 36 -1.59 2.79 3.42
CA LEU A 36 -1.84 2.24 2.10
C LEU A 36 -1.13 3.10 1.04
N ILE A 37 -0.18 2.51 0.32
CA ILE A 37 0.59 3.19 -0.72
C ILE A 37 0.64 2.37 -2.00
N LYS A 38 0.82 3.03 -3.14
CA LYS A 38 0.95 2.38 -4.45
C LYS A 38 2.38 2.46 -4.97
N LYS A 39 2.96 1.32 -5.36
CA LYS A 39 4.24 1.22 -6.06
C LYS A 39 4.21 2.09 -7.32
N GLY A 40 5.19 2.97 -7.45
CA GLY A 40 5.32 3.88 -8.59
C GLY A 40 4.60 5.23 -8.41
N SER A 41 3.84 5.44 -7.34
CA SER A 41 3.37 6.78 -6.98
C SER A 41 4.53 7.65 -6.47
N PRO A 42 4.46 8.99 -6.60
CA PRO A 42 5.49 9.90 -6.08
C PRO A 42 5.76 9.68 -4.58
N GLU A 43 4.72 9.41 -3.80
CA GLU A 43 4.80 9.14 -2.36
C GLU A 43 5.61 7.86 -2.06
N PHE A 44 5.57 6.87 -2.96
CA PHE A 44 6.36 5.65 -2.84
C PHE A 44 7.86 5.91 -2.95
N GLN A 45 8.30 6.97 -3.63
CA GLN A 45 9.73 7.31 -3.71
C GLN A 45 10.32 7.72 -2.36
N CYS A 46 9.47 8.24 -1.47
CA CYS A 46 9.84 8.58 -0.10
C CYS A 46 9.66 7.40 0.86
N CYS A 47 9.06 6.29 0.40
CA CYS A 47 8.82 5.12 1.22
C CYS A 47 10.12 4.33 1.43
N PRO A 48 10.52 4.00 2.67
CA PRO A 48 11.68 3.16 2.94
C PRO A 48 11.58 1.77 2.26
N CYS A 49 10.36 1.25 2.11
CA CYS A 49 10.11 -0.02 1.41
C CYS A 49 10.45 0.03 -0.08
N HIS A 50 10.61 1.21 -0.69
CA HIS A 50 11.14 1.34 -2.06
C HIS A 50 12.60 0.90 -2.15
N ASN A 51 13.38 1.19 -1.11
CA ASN A 51 14.83 0.90 -1.06
C ASN A 51 15.15 -0.47 -0.46
N ASN A 52 14.21 -1.08 0.26
CA ASN A 52 14.35 -2.47 0.71
C ASN A 52 14.09 -3.42 -0.46
N LYS A 53 15.17 -3.71 -1.17
CA LYS A 53 15.28 -4.68 -2.27
C LYS A 53 15.31 -6.14 -1.80
N GLU A 54 14.87 -6.40 -0.57
CA GLU A 54 14.91 -7.72 0.06
C GLU A 54 13.49 -8.13 0.48
N LEU A 55 12.70 -8.60 -0.49
CA LEU A 55 11.59 -9.54 -0.31
C LEU A 55 11.23 -10.17 -1.67
#